data_AF-A0A7V9CFY7-F1
#
_entry.id   AF-A0A7V9CFY7-F1
#
_cell.length_a   1.000
_cell.length_b   1.000
_cell.length_c   1.000
_cell.angle_alpha   90.00
_cell.angle_beta   90.00
_cell.angle_gamma   90.00
#
_symmetry.space_group_name_H-M   'P 1'
#
loop_
_entity.id
_entity.type
_entity.pdbx_description
1 polymer ?
#
loop_
_entity_poly.entity_id
_entity_poly.type
_entity_poly.pdbx_seq_one_letter_code
_entity_poly.pdbx_strand_id
1 'polypeptide(L)'
;MCQTCQCQTDTQPSTSSAVPVSAASRDFTVSGMTCGHCVTSVREEVSEVAGVESVDVDLTSGRLTVTGENVSDDAVKTAVAVAGYEVV
;
A
#
# COMPACT_ATOMS: atom_id res chain seq x y z
N MET A 1 5.41 41.04 32.18
CA MET A 1 4.68 40.44 33.31
C MET A 1 3.23 40.22 32.90
N CYS A 2 3.02 39.18 32.10
CA CYS A 2 1.74 38.61 31.72
C CYS A 2 1.94 37.09 31.81
N GLN A 3 1.02 36.45 32.52
CA GLN A 3 1.11 35.19 33.22
C GLN A 3 1.27 33.97 32.28
N THR A 4 2.00 32.98 32.77
CA THR A 4 2.05 31.60 32.28
C THR A 4 0.67 31.01 32.00
N CYS A 5 0.49 30.46 30.80
CA CYS A 5 -0.53 29.47 30.46
C CYS A 5 0.11 28.44 29.53
N GLN A 6 0.76 27.44 30.13
CA GLN A 6 1.01 26.16 29.48
C GLN A 6 -0.28 25.33 29.51
N CYS A 7 -0.84 25.04 28.35
CA CYS A 7 -1.70 23.87 28.15
C CYS A 7 -1.49 23.34 26.72
N GLN A 8 -0.61 22.34 26.61
CA GLN A 8 -0.83 21.08 25.89
C GLN A 8 -1.31 21.20 24.43
N THR A 9 -0.44 20.92 23.47
CA THR A 9 -0.41 19.56 22.87
C THR A 9 -1.80 19.13 22.40
N ASP A 10 -2.30 19.79 21.36
CA ASP A 10 -3.29 19.19 20.46
C ASP A 10 -2.75 19.24 19.02
N THR A 11 -2.20 18.09 18.64
CA THR A 11 -2.63 17.41 17.41
C THR A 11 -2.25 18.09 16.09
N GLN A 12 -0.94 18.08 15.77
CA GLN A 12 -0.59 17.58 14.44
C GLN A 12 -1.06 16.12 14.38
N PRO A 13 -1.95 15.80 13.44
CA PRO A 13 -1.48 15.35 12.15
C PRO A 13 -1.67 16.52 11.19
N SER A 14 -0.63 17.09 10.61
CA SER A 14 0.01 16.46 9.44
C SER A 14 -0.96 15.63 8.59
N THR A 15 -2.17 16.12 8.37
CA THR A 15 -3.02 15.76 7.22
C THR A 15 -2.91 16.84 6.15
N SER A 16 -1.70 17.38 5.99
CA SER A 16 -1.32 18.23 4.86
C SER A 16 -0.01 17.71 4.27
N SER A 17 0.06 16.39 4.07
CA SER A 17 1.09 15.76 3.25
C SER A 17 0.60 14.40 2.75
N ALA A 18 -0.37 14.47 1.86
CA ALA A 18 -0.54 13.49 0.80
C ALA A 18 -1.29 14.20 -0.33
N VAL A 19 -0.64 15.22 -0.90
CA VAL A 19 -0.87 15.51 -2.31
C VAL A 19 -0.10 14.42 -3.06
N PRO A 20 -0.74 13.39 -3.67
CA PRO A 20 -0.02 12.57 -4.63
C PRO A 20 0.16 13.42 -5.89
N VAL A 21 1.22 14.21 -5.90
CA VAL A 21 1.86 14.64 -7.14
C VAL A 21 2.51 13.39 -7.74
N SER A 22 1.82 12.81 -8.72
CA SER A 22 2.37 12.01 -9.81
C SER A 22 2.81 10.55 -9.58
N ALA A 23 2.71 9.97 -8.39
CA ALA A 23 2.91 8.52 -8.25
C ALA A 23 1.67 7.75 -8.71
N ALA A 24 1.80 6.86 -9.71
CA ALA A 24 0.67 6.06 -10.19
C ALA A 24 0.41 4.91 -9.20
N SER A 25 -0.69 5.01 -8.46
CA SER A 25 -1.20 3.91 -7.65
C SER A 25 -2.20 3.07 -8.44
N ARG A 26 -2.07 1.75 -8.30
CA ARG A 26 -2.90 0.72 -8.92
C ARG A 26 -3.50 -0.09 -7.79
N ASP A 27 -4.82 -0.19 -7.74
CA ASP A 27 -5.49 -1.05 -6.78
C ASP A 27 -5.95 -2.36 -7.43
N PHE A 28 -5.79 -3.44 -6.68
CA PHE A 28 -6.10 -4.80 -7.05
C PHE A 28 -6.84 -5.45 -5.90
N THR A 29 -7.78 -6.35 -6.18
CA THR A 29 -8.44 -7.14 -5.15
C THR A 29 -7.89 -8.54 -5.23
N VAL A 30 -7.27 -9.06 -4.17
CA VAL A 30 -6.68 -10.40 -4.18
C VAL A 30 -7.56 -11.35 -3.40
N SER A 31 -7.97 -12.44 -4.05
CA SER A 31 -8.73 -13.51 -3.42
C SER A 31 -7.80 -14.53 -2.77
N GLY A 32 -8.14 -14.97 -1.56
CA GLY A 32 -7.42 -16.04 -0.85
C GLY A 32 -6.38 -15.61 0.18
N MET A 33 -6.04 -14.32 0.29
CA MET A 33 -5.18 -13.81 1.38
C MET A 33 -5.94 -13.84 2.71
N THR A 34 -5.74 -14.89 3.49
CA THR A 34 -6.44 -15.10 4.77
C THR A 34 -5.55 -14.93 6.00
N CYS A 35 -4.25 -14.72 5.79
CA CYS A 35 -3.25 -14.74 6.85
C CYS A 35 -2.15 -13.69 6.65
N GLY A 36 -1.60 -13.12 7.74
CA GLY A 36 -0.52 -12.13 7.67
C GLY A 36 0.72 -12.61 6.90
N HIS A 37 1.05 -13.90 7.00
CA HIS A 37 2.15 -14.51 6.25
C HIS A 37 1.88 -14.61 4.74
N CYS A 38 0.61 -14.80 4.37
CA CYS A 38 0.15 -14.87 2.98
C CYS A 38 0.44 -13.53 2.28
N VAL A 39 0.19 -12.43 3.00
CA VAL A 39 0.44 -11.07 2.51
C VAL A 39 1.91 -10.79 2.31
N THR A 40 2.77 -11.17 3.26
CA THR A 40 4.21 -10.94 3.11
C THR A 40 4.72 -11.62 1.85
N SER A 41 4.31 -12.86 1.61
CA SER A 41 4.71 -13.62 0.42
C SER A 41 4.27 -12.90 -0.87
N VAL A 42 3.01 -12.48 -0.96
CA VAL A 42 2.50 -11.74 -2.13
C VAL A 42 3.20 -10.40 -2.31
N ARG A 43 3.44 -9.68 -1.20
CA ARG A 43 4.10 -8.37 -1.21
C ARG A 43 5.52 -8.47 -1.74
N GLU A 44 6.28 -9.50 -1.34
CA GLU A 44 7.65 -9.72 -1.82
C GLU A 44 7.65 -9.95 -3.33
N GLU A 45 6.83 -10.88 -3.83
CA GLU A 45 6.74 -11.18 -5.27
C GLU A 45 6.29 -9.95 -6.09
N VAL A 46 5.32 -9.18 -5.59
CA VAL A 46 4.85 -7.96 -6.28
C VAL A 46 5.89 -6.84 -6.20
N SER A 47 6.68 -6.77 -5.13
CA SER A 47 7.76 -5.77 -5.01
C SER A 47 8.93 -6.04 -5.97
N GLU A 48 9.06 -7.25 -6.50
CA GLU A 48 10.04 -7.59 -7.54
C GLU A 48 9.58 -7.20 -8.95
N VAL A 49 8.30 -6.84 -9.12
CA VAL A 49 7.77 -6.37 -10.41
C VAL A 49 8.44 -5.07 -10.80
N ALA A 50 8.94 -5.00 -12.04
CA ALA A 50 9.59 -3.81 -12.57
C ALA A 50 8.65 -2.59 -12.51
N GLY A 51 9.16 -1.50 -11.94
CA GLY A 51 8.42 -0.24 -11.79
C GLY A 51 7.68 -0.08 -10.47
N VAL A 52 7.62 -1.12 -9.63
CA VAL A 52 6.99 -1.03 -8.30
C VAL A 52 7.93 -0.29 -7.33
N GLU A 53 7.40 0.74 -6.68
CA GLU A 53 8.09 1.52 -5.65
C GLU A 53 7.57 1.20 -4.25
N SER A 54 6.29 0.91 -4.12
CA SER A 54 5.65 0.58 -2.85
C SER A 54 4.48 -0.35 -3.05
N VAL A 55 4.31 -1.27 -2.10
CA VAL A 55 3.19 -2.21 -2.06
C VAL A 55 2.54 -2.09 -0.69
N ASP A 56 1.22 -1.91 -0.68
CA ASP A 56 0.39 -1.87 0.51
C ASP A 56 -0.70 -2.93 0.39
N VAL A 57 -0.97 -3.66 1.47
CA VAL A 57 -1.92 -4.77 1.44
C VAL A 57 -2.82 -4.67 2.66
N ASP A 58 -4.12 -4.53 2.39
CA ASP A 58 -5.16 -4.50 3.40
C ASP A 58 -5.90 -5.84 3.45
N LEU A 59 -5.59 -6.64 4.47
CA LEU A 59 -6.24 -7.93 4.72
C LEU A 59 -7.73 -7.82 5.03
N THR A 60 -8.14 -6.71 5.63
CA THR A 60 -9.52 -6.52 6.08
C THR A 60 -10.47 -6.44 4.87
N SER A 61 -10.04 -5.74 3.82
CA SER A 61 -10.78 -5.56 2.57
C SER A 61 -10.31 -6.49 1.43
N GLY A 62 -9.17 -7.17 1.58
CA GLY A 62 -8.55 -7.95 0.51
C GLY A 62 -7.92 -7.10 -0.59
N ARG A 63 -7.61 -5.83 -0.30
CA ARG A 63 -7.09 -4.87 -1.27
C ARG A 63 -5.56 -4.86 -1.28
N LEU A 64 -5.00 -4.94 -2.47
CA LEU A 64 -3.58 -4.76 -2.77
C LEU A 64 -3.43 -3.42 -3.51
N THR A 65 -2.68 -2.49 -2.95
CA THR A 65 -2.34 -1.21 -3.59
C THR A 65 -0.88 -1.22 -3.98
N VAL A 66 -0.60 -1.06 -5.26
CA VAL A 66 0.74 -1.01 -5.82
C VAL A 66 1.00 0.40 -6.32
N THR A 67 2.03 1.04 -5.80
CA THR A 67 2.46 2.37 -6.20
C THR A 67 3.77 2.24 -6.96
N GLY A 68 3.85 2.88 -8.13
CA GLY A 68 5.06 2.87 -8.92
C GLY A 68 4.90 3.56 -10.27
N GLU A 69 5.93 3.51 -11.09
CA GLU A 69 5.95 4.11 -12.42
C GLU A 69 6.08 3.01 -13.48
N ASN A 70 5.22 3.03 -14.52
CA ASN A 70 5.19 2.02 -15.59
C ASN A 70 4.91 0.57 -15.13
N VAL A 71 4.20 0.40 -14.00
CA VAL A 71 3.78 -0.93 -13.52
C VAL A 71 2.74 -1.53 -14.48
N SER A 72 3.02 -2.72 -14.99
CA SER A 72 2.09 -3.47 -15.83
C SER A 72 1.11 -4.28 -14.98
N ASP A 73 -0.19 -4.11 -15.22
CA ASP A 73 -1.25 -4.81 -14.48
C ASP A 73 -1.11 -6.33 -14.62
N ASP A 74 -0.72 -6.80 -15.81
CA ASP A 74 -0.48 -8.21 -16.12
C ASP A 74 0.72 -8.78 -15.36
N ALA A 75 1.77 -7.98 -15.17
CA ALA A 75 2.95 -8.38 -14.39
C ALA A 75 2.61 -8.54 -12.91
N VAL A 76 1.81 -7.62 -12.35
CA VAL A 76 1.32 -7.73 -10.96
C VAL A 76 0.44 -8.96 -10.81
N LYS A 77 -0.51 -9.18 -11.72
CA LYS A 77 -1.36 -10.38 -11.69
C LYS A 77 -0.56 -11.67 -11.78
N THR A 78 0.47 -11.70 -12.64
CA THR A 78 1.36 -12.85 -12.77
C THR A 78 2.15 -13.10 -11.48
N ALA A 79 2.71 -12.07 -10.86
CA ALA A 79 3.41 -12.20 -9.58
C ALA A 79 2.49 -12.75 -8.47
N VAL A 80 1.25 -12.23 -8.39
CA VAL A 80 0.23 -12.72 -7.45
C VAL A 80 -0.15 -14.18 -7.75
N ALA A 81 -0.26 -14.56 -9.02
CA ALA A 81 -0.53 -15.94 -9.44
C ALA A 81 0.61 -16.90 -9.11
N VAL A 82 1.87 -16.47 -9.26
CA VAL A 82 3.07 -17.22 -8.86
C VAL A 82 3.10 -17.43 -7.35
N ALA A 83 2.66 -16.43 -6.58
CA ALA A 83 2.48 -16.54 -5.13
C ALA A 83 1.33 -17.49 -4.73
N GLY A 84 0.49 -17.92 -5.68
CA GLY A 84 -0.62 -18.84 -5.46
C GLY A 84 -1.97 -18.18 -5.18
N TYR A 85 -2.15 -16.91 -5.56
CA TYR A 85 -3.38 -16.15 -5.36
C TYR A 85 -3.91 -15.58 -6.68
N GLU A 86 -5.14 -15.09 -6.69
CA GLU A 86 -5.75 -14.52 -7.88
C GLU A 86 -6.22 -13.09 -7.63
N VAL A 87 -6.01 -12.21 -8.62
CA VAL A 87 -6.54 -10.85 -8.63
C VAL A 87 -7.88 -10.83 -9.36
N VAL A 88 -8.92 -10.28 -8.72
CA VAL A 88 -10.31 -10.17 -9.22
C VAL A 88 -10.72 -8.73 -9.54
#